data_AF-A0A1J7I1V8-F1
#
_entry.id   AF-A0A1J7I1V8-F1
#
_cell.length_a   1.000
_cell.length_b   1.000
_cell.length_c   1.000
_cell.angle_alpha   90.00
_cell.angle_beta   90.00
_cell.angle_gamma   90.00
#
_symmetry.space_group_name_H-M   'P 1'
#
loop_
_entity.id
_entity.type
_entity.pdbx_description
1 polymer ?
#
loop_
_entity_poly.entity_id
_entity_poly.type
_entity_poly.pdbx_seq_one_letter_code
_entity_poly.pdbx_strand_id
1 'polypeptide(L)'
;MKRTDELENILTKKFLRFLSMRAEAFEVLRRKPVQGYDISFLITNYHCEQMEKHKLINFILQFMEGIDREISELKVSVNTRGNLVAKKFLKQFI
;
A
#
# COMPACT_ATOMS: atom_id res chain seq x y z
N MET A 1 -6.65 -1.94 -7.57
CA MET A 1 -7.23 -0.72 -6.93
C MET A 1 -7.58 0.29 -8.02
N LYS A 2 -8.51 1.23 -7.78
CA LYS A 2 -8.77 2.32 -8.75
C LYS A 2 -7.55 3.22 -8.76
N ARG A 3 -7.01 3.52 -9.94
CA ARG A 3 -5.82 4.35 -10.07
C ARG A 3 -6.10 5.51 -10.99
N THR A 4 -5.76 6.71 -10.55
CA THR A 4 -6.13 7.94 -11.25
C THR A 4 -5.03 8.49 -12.16
N ASP A 5 -3.75 8.16 -11.90
CA ASP A 5 -2.61 8.57 -12.72
C ASP A 5 -1.37 7.66 -12.58
N GLU A 6 -0.33 7.97 -13.35
CA GLU A 6 0.92 7.20 -13.41
C GLU A 6 1.74 7.25 -12.11
N LEU A 7 1.75 8.40 -11.41
CA LEU A 7 2.44 8.52 -10.13
C LEU A 7 1.79 7.59 -9.10
N GLU A 8 0.45 7.60 -9.03
CA GLU A 8 -0.32 6.72 -8.18
C GLU A 8 -0.07 5.25 -8.54
N ASN A 9 -0.03 4.89 -9.84
CA ASN A 9 0.34 3.54 -10.28
C ASN A 9 1.69 3.07 -9.70
N ILE A 10 2.71 3.93 -9.75
CA ILE A 10 4.06 3.60 -9.26
C ILE A 10 4.07 3.51 -7.74
N LEU A 11 3.42 4.45 -7.04
CA LEU A 11 3.32 4.46 -5.59
C LEU A 11 2.60 3.21 -5.07
N THR A 12 1.43 2.88 -5.64
CA THR A 12 0.69 1.65 -5.29
C THR A 12 1.54 0.41 -5.47
N LYS A 13 2.22 0.25 -6.62
CA LYS A 13 3.07 -0.92 -6.87
C LYS A 13 4.22 -1.04 -5.88
N LYS A 14 4.90 0.07 -5.57
CA LYS A 14 6.03 0.08 -4.62
C LYS A 14 5.58 -0.20 -3.19
N PHE A 15 4.50 0.46 -2.76
CA PHE A 15 3.96 0.30 -1.41
C PHE A 15 3.45 -1.11 -1.16
N LEU A 16 2.66 -1.66 -2.08
CA LEU A 16 2.14 -3.04 -1.94
C LEU A 16 3.26 -4.08 -2.00
N ARG A 17 4.27 -3.88 -2.86
CA ARG A 17 5.46 -4.74 -2.86
C ARG A 17 6.17 -4.72 -1.50
N PHE A 18 6.28 -3.56 -0.88
CA PHE A 18 6.85 -3.43 0.47
C PHE A 18 6.02 -4.17 1.52
N LEU A 19 4.69 -4.08 1.48
CA LEU A 19 3.81 -4.82 2.38
C LEU A 19 3.92 -6.34 2.17
N SER A 20 3.99 -6.81 0.92
CA SER A 20 4.16 -8.24 0.63
C SER A 20 5.50 -8.79 1.13
N MET A 21 6.56 -7.98 1.23
CA MET A 21 7.83 -8.41 1.87
C MET A 21 7.68 -8.62 3.38
N ARG A 22 6.65 -8.07 4.01
CA ARG A 22 6.34 -8.21 5.44
C ARG A 22 5.23 -9.23 5.71
N ALA A 23 4.91 -10.08 4.73
CA ALA A 23 3.87 -11.10 4.85
C ALA A 23 4.10 -12.10 6.00
N GLU A 24 5.32 -12.22 6.53
CA GLU A 24 5.57 -13.03 7.73
C GLU A 24 4.95 -12.42 9.00
N ALA A 25 4.81 -11.10 9.07
CA ALA A 25 4.08 -10.42 10.15
C ALA A 25 2.56 -10.38 9.92
N PHE A 26 2.12 -10.73 8.71
CA PHE A 26 0.72 -10.74 8.28
C PHE A 26 0.40 -12.09 7.67
N GLU A 27 0.18 -13.13 8.51
CA GLU A 27 0.09 -14.54 8.09
C GLU A 27 -0.92 -14.80 6.95
N VAL A 28 -1.98 -13.98 6.86
CA VAL A 28 -3.01 -14.07 5.82
C VAL A 28 -2.64 -13.41 4.50
N LEU A 29 -1.52 -12.70 4.41
CA LEU A 29 -1.07 -11.98 3.23
C LEU A 29 -0.21 -12.90 2.34
N ARG A 30 -0.50 -12.96 1.03
CA ARG A 30 0.37 -13.67 0.09
C ARG A 30 1.63 -12.87 -0.20
N ARG A 31 2.79 -13.53 -0.14
CA ARG A 31 4.11 -12.97 -0.55
C ARG A 31 4.13 -12.51 -2.01
N LYS A 32 3.34 -13.16 -2.87
CA LYS A 32 3.16 -12.79 -4.27
C LYS A 32 1.66 -12.75 -4.59
N PRO A 33 1.13 -11.65 -5.14
CA PRO A 33 -0.27 -11.59 -5.52
C PRO A 33 -0.57 -12.52 -6.71
N VAL A 34 -1.85 -12.83 -6.91
CA VAL A 34 -2.33 -13.49 -8.13
C VAL A 34 -2.06 -12.57 -9.34
N GLN A 35 -1.78 -13.16 -10.51
CA GLN A 35 -1.56 -12.39 -11.73
C GLN A 35 -2.76 -11.47 -12.02
N GLY A 36 -2.49 -10.22 -12.38
CA GLY A 36 -3.52 -9.21 -12.62
C GLY A 36 -4.02 -8.49 -11.36
N TYR A 37 -3.58 -8.90 -10.17
CA TYR A 37 -3.94 -8.28 -8.90
C TYR A 37 -2.73 -7.63 -8.22
N ASP A 38 -3.02 -6.59 -7.46
CA ASP A 38 -1.99 -5.80 -6.78
C ASP A 38 -1.60 -6.39 -5.42
N ILE A 39 -2.56 -7.06 -4.78
CA ILE A 39 -2.41 -7.74 -3.49
C ILE A 39 -3.32 -8.97 -3.46
N SER A 40 -3.01 -9.97 -2.63
CA SER A 40 -3.87 -11.13 -2.43
C SER A 40 -3.76 -11.66 -1.00
N PHE A 41 -4.87 -12.13 -0.47
CA PHE A 41 -4.92 -12.80 0.83
C PHE A 41 -5.10 -14.31 0.63
N LEU A 42 -4.53 -15.11 1.52
CA LEU A 42 -4.74 -16.55 1.60
C LEU A 42 -5.24 -16.87 3.00
N ILE A 43 -6.51 -17.31 3.09
CA ILE A 43 -7.14 -17.69 4.34
C ILE A 43 -7.29 -19.21 4.33
N THR A 44 -6.63 -19.88 5.27
CA THR A 44 -6.69 -21.34 5.45
C THR A 44 -7.61 -21.68 6.63
N ASN A 45 -7.91 -22.96 6.82
CA ASN A 45 -8.62 -23.43 8.01
C ASN A 45 -7.87 -23.10 9.31
N TYR A 46 -6.52 -23.18 9.31
CA TYR A 46 -5.70 -22.83 10.46
C TYR A 46 -5.93 -21.38 10.93
N HIS A 47 -6.06 -20.43 10.00
CA HIS A 47 -6.36 -19.05 10.36
C HIS A 47 -7.75 -18.92 11.02
N CYS A 48 -8.73 -19.69 10.55
CA CYS A 48 -10.07 -19.70 11.14
C CYS A 48 -10.14 -20.40 12.51
N GLU A 49 -9.21 -21.31 12.79
CA GLU A 49 -9.08 -21.98 14.09
C GLU A 49 -8.34 -21.10 15.11
N GLN A 50 -7.33 -20.34 14.68
CA GLN A 50 -6.50 -19.50 15.56
C GLN A 50 -7.02 -18.07 15.73
N MET A 51 -7.80 -17.57 14.76
CA MET A 51 -8.28 -16.18 14.74
C MET A 51 -9.81 -16.14 14.73
N GLU A 52 -10.39 -15.20 15.48
CA GLU A 52 -11.82 -14.93 15.39
C GLU A 52 -12.18 -14.39 14.01
N LYS A 53 -13.12 -15.07 13.33
CA LYS A 53 -13.54 -14.73 11.95
C LYS A 53 -13.92 -13.26 11.78
N HIS A 54 -14.65 -12.69 12.74
CA HIS A 54 -15.02 -11.27 12.73
C HIS A 54 -13.80 -10.35 12.79
N LYS A 55 -12.81 -10.66 13.63
CA LYS A 55 -11.57 -9.88 13.73
C LYS A 55 -10.76 -9.96 12.43
N LEU A 56 -10.70 -11.13 11.81
CA LEU A 56 -10.03 -11.30 10.52
C LEU A 56 -10.68 -10.48 9.41
N ILE A 57 -12.01 -10.47 9.34
CA ILE A 57 -12.77 -9.65 8.38
C ILE A 57 -12.48 -8.17 8.62
N ASN A 58 -12.57 -7.70 9.87
CA ASN A 58 -12.30 -6.31 10.22
C ASN A 58 -10.87 -5.90 9.89
N PHE A 59 -9.90 -6.79 10.14
CA PHE A 59 -8.51 -6.56 9.78
C PHE A 59 -8.37 -6.34 8.26
N ILE A 60 -8.98 -7.19 7.42
CA ILE A 60 -8.90 -7.05 5.95
C ILE A 60 -9.54 -5.72 5.51
N LEU A 61 -10.70 -5.36 6.06
CA LEU A 61 -11.38 -4.10 5.74
C LEU A 61 -10.51 -2.89 6.09
N GLN A 62 -10.02 -2.83 7.33
CA GLN A 62 -9.17 -1.73 7.80
C GLN A 62 -7.86 -1.65 7.01
N PHE A 63 -7.27 -2.80 6.68
CA PHE A 63 -6.06 -2.85 5.89
C PHE A 63 -6.27 -2.28 4.49
N MET A 64 -7.38 -2.64 3.83
CA MET A 64 -7.72 -2.13 2.50
C MET A 64 -7.98 -0.63 2.52
N GLU A 65 -8.73 -0.12 3.51
CA GLU A 65 -8.95 1.32 3.70
C GLU A 65 -7.65 2.08 3.99
N GLY A 66 -6.77 1.47 4.79
CA GLY A 66 -5.47 2.04 5.13
C GLY A 66 -4.55 2.23 3.92
N ILE A 67 -4.56 1.30 2.96
CA ILE A 67 -3.75 1.41 1.75
C ILE A 67 -4.13 2.66 0.95
N ASP A 68 -5.41 2.88 0.68
CA ASP A 68 -5.85 4.00 -0.15
C ASP A 68 -5.48 5.35 0.48
N ARG A 69 -5.59 5.45 1.81
CA ARG A 69 -5.16 6.61 2.58
C ARG A 69 -3.65 6.84 2.45
N GLU A 70 -2.86 5.80 2.70
CA GLU A 70 -1.39 5.89 2.66
C GLU A 70 -0.88 6.28 1.26
N ILE A 71 -1.46 5.71 0.19
CA ILE A 71 -1.10 6.09 -1.18
C ILE A 71 -1.40 7.57 -1.46
N SER A 72 -2.55 8.06 -0.98
CA SER A 72 -2.93 9.46 -1.12
C SER A 72 -1.96 10.39 -0.38
N GLU A 73 -1.55 10.03 0.84
CA GLU A 73 -0.56 10.78 1.62
C GLU A 73 0.82 10.77 0.96
N LEU A 74 1.26 9.62 0.44
CA LEU A 74 2.52 9.51 -0.31
C LEU A 74 2.52 10.40 -1.55
N LYS A 75 1.41 10.48 -2.28
CA LYS A 75 1.25 11.35 -3.46
C LYS A 75 1.42 12.83 -3.09
N VAL A 76 0.77 13.28 -2.02
CA VAL A 76 0.91 14.65 -1.50
C VAL A 76 2.36 14.92 -1.06
N SER A 77 3.00 13.95 -0.39
CA SER A 77 4.39 14.04 0.06
C SER A 77 5.37 14.21 -1.10
N VAL A 78 5.23 13.42 -2.17
CA VAL A 78 6.06 13.54 -3.38
C VAL A 78 5.89 14.93 -4.02
N ASN A 79 4.66 15.39 -4.21
CA ASN A 79 4.39 16.70 -4.82
C ASN A 79 4.97 17.85 -3.99
N THR A 80 4.81 17.78 -2.66
CA THR A 80 5.33 18.78 -1.73
C THR A 80 6.85 18.85 -1.78
N ARG A 81 7.52 17.69 -1.77
CA ARG A 81 8.99 17.61 -1.86
C ARG A 81 9.50 18.08 -3.22
N GLY A 82 8.84 17.70 -4.31
CA GLY A 82 9.18 18.17 -5.66
C GLY A 82 9.15 19.69 -5.76
N ASN A 83 8.08 20.31 -5.24
CA ASN A 83 7.94 21.77 -5.18
C ASN A 83 9.03 22.44 -4.33
N LEU A 84 9.38 21.84 -3.18
CA LEU A 84 10.44 22.37 -2.33
C LEU A 84 11.80 22.35 -3.03
N VAL A 85 12.14 21.23 -3.69
CA VAL A 85 13.40 21.09 -4.43
C VAL A 85 13.47 22.09 -5.58
N ALA A 86 12.41 22.22 -6.37
CA ALA A 86 12.34 23.19 -7.47
C ALA A 86 12.55 24.63 -6.96
N LYS A 87 11.85 25.02 -5.89
CA LYS A 87 12.03 26.35 -5.26
C LYS A 87 13.45 26.58 -4.77
N LYS A 88 14.06 25.58 -4.12
CA LYS A 88 15.45 25.68 -3.63
C LYS A 88 16.46 25.80 -4.77
N PHE A 89 16.28 25.03 -5.84
CA PHE A 89 17.14 25.07 -7.02
C PHE A 89 17.08 26.44 -7.71
N LEU A 90 15.88 26.97 -7.96
CA LEU A 90 15.73 28.26 -8.63
C LEU A 90 16.31 29.45 -7.83
N LYS A 91 16.26 29.39 -6.50
CA LYS A 91 16.91 30.38 -5.62
C LYS A 91 18.44 30.44 -5.76
N GLN A 92 19.08 29.46 -6.40
CA GLN A 92 20.52 29.50 -6.64
C GLN A 92 20.89 30.35 -7.87
N PHE A 93 19.91 30.72 -8.70
CA PHE A 93 20.11 31.48 -9.94
C PHE A 93 19.54 32.91 -9.88
N ILE A 94 18.99 33.29 -8.73
CA ILE A 94 18.48 34.64 -8.40
C ILE A 94 19.30 35.15 -7.22
#